data_AF-A0A564Q712-F1
#
_entry.id   AF-A0A564Q712-F1
#
_cell.length_a   1.000
_cell.length_b   1.000
_cell.length_c   1.000
_cell.angle_alpha   90.00
_cell.angle_beta   90.00
_cell.angle_gamma   90.00
#
_symmetry.space_group_name_H-M   'P 1'
#
loop_
_entity.id
_entity.type
_entity.pdbx_description
1 polymer ?
#
loop_
_entity_poly.entity_id
_entity_poly.type
_entity_poly.pdbx_seq_one_letter_code
_entity_poly.pdbx_strand_id
1 'polypeptide(L)'
;MRKAINALQSSAAIEREIEKETIYDMAASVRPDEMRKILDSALGGSFDKARDQLSLLIEKGTFSEEIIKVIHRIIFDLDITNDKKVRLIDRLGETEFRITEGADERIQLDALLAYIALME
;
A
#
# COMPACT_ATOMS: atom_id res chain seq x y z
N MET A 1 0.50 -18.12 8.49
CA MET A 1 0.08 -19.35 7.76
C MET A 1 -1.39 -19.37 7.37
N ARG A 2 -2.34 -19.01 8.25
CA ARG A 2 -3.79 -19.06 7.94
C ARG A 2 -4.24 -18.25 6.70
N LYS A 3 -3.75 -17.02 6.51
CA LYS A 3 -4.06 -16.19 5.32
C LYS A 3 -3.68 -16.87 4.00
N ALA A 4 -2.50 -17.48 3.93
CA ALA A 4 -2.00 -18.15 2.71
C ALA A 4 -2.82 -19.41 2.35
N ILE A 5 -3.21 -20.20 3.37
CA ILE A 5 -4.05 -21.39 3.17
C ILE A 5 -5.43 -20.98 2.66
N ASN A 6 -6.03 -19.96 3.27
CA ASN A 6 -7.36 -19.47 2.87
C ASN A 6 -7.37 -18.89 1.45
N ALA A 7 -6.32 -18.14 1.07
CA ALA A 7 -6.17 -17.60 -0.27
C ALA A 7 -6.06 -18.72 -1.31
N LEU A 8 -5.25 -19.75 -1.04
CA LEU A 8 -5.07 -20.89 -1.94
C LEU A 8 -6.36 -21.74 -2.07
N GLN A 9 -7.04 -22.00 -0.95
CA GLN A 9 -8.28 -22.77 -0.95
C GLN A 9 -9.40 -22.07 -1.70
N SER A 10 -9.50 -20.74 -1.55
CA SER A 10 -10.46 -19.94 -2.32
C SER A 10 -10.11 -19.96 -3.81
N SER A 11 -8.81 -19.90 -4.14
CA SER A 11 -8.33 -19.86 -5.54
C SER A 11 -8.62 -21.16 -6.27
N ALA A 12 -8.34 -22.28 -5.60
CA ALA A 12 -8.60 -23.63 -6.11
C ALA A 12 -10.10 -23.94 -6.32
N ALA A 13 -11.01 -23.17 -5.71
CA ALA A 13 -12.45 -23.37 -5.85
C ALA A 13 -13.01 -22.77 -7.15
N ILE A 14 -12.27 -21.89 -7.83
CA ILE A 14 -12.72 -21.17 -9.03
C ILE A 14 -11.97 -21.62 -10.29
N GLU A 15 -10.66 -21.84 -10.21
CA GLU A 15 -9.82 -22.25 -11.34
C GLU A 15 -8.90 -23.42 -10.99
N ARG A 16 -8.62 -24.28 -11.99
CA ARG A 16 -7.73 -25.45 -11.85
C ARG A 16 -6.23 -25.08 -11.90
N GLU A 17 -5.88 -24.03 -12.65
CA GLU A 17 -4.54 -23.45 -12.65
C GLU A 17 -4.56 -22.16 -11.82
N ILE A 18 -3.69 -22.09 -10.81
CA ILE A 18 -3.64 -20.95 -9.88
C ILE A 18 -2.46 -20.07 -10.30
N GLU A 19 -2.75 -18.94 -10.93
CA GLU A 19 -1.76 -17.92 -11.26
C GLU A 19 -1.57 -16.92 -10.10
N LYS A 20 -0.48 -16.17 -10.16
CA LYS A 20 -0.14 -15.19 -9.13
C LYS A 20 -1.21 -14.09 -9.03
N GLU A 21 -1.83 -13.69 -10.15
CA GLU A 21 -2.97 -12.79 -10.18
C GLU A 21 -4.12 -13.28 -9.30
N THR A 22 -4.57 -14.53 -9.49
CA THR A 22 -5.70 -15.13 -8.77
C THR A 22 -5.49 -15.12 -7.26
N ILE A 23 -4.26 -15.36 -6.79
CA ILE A 23 -3.94 -15.32 -5.34
C ILE A 23 -4.05 -13.90 -4.77
N TYR A 24 -3.62 -12.87 -5.50
CA TYR A 24 -3.69 -11.48 -5.01
C TYR A 24 -5.12 -10.98 -4.93
N ASP A 25 -5.92 -11.26 -5.97
CA ASP A 25 -7.32 -10.88 -6.03
C ASP A 25 -8.12 -11.50 -4.88
N MET A 26 -7.79 -12.74 -4.51
CA MET A 26 -8.46 -13.43 -3.39
C MET A 26 -7.92 -13.07 -2.00
N ALA A 27 -6.67 -12.63 -1.91
CA ALA A 27 -6.07 -12.28 -0.64
C ALA A 27 -6.34 -10.82 -0.22
N ALA A 28 -7.12 -10.05 -1.00
CA ALA A 28 -7.29 -8.60 -0.82
C ALA A 28 -5.93 -7.89 -0.63
N SER A 29 -4.92 -8.37 -1.36
CA SER A 29 -3.52 -8.05 -1.12
C SER A 29 -3.00 -7.14 -2.22
N VAL A 30 -2.43 -6.00 -1.82
CA VAL A 30 -1.90 -5.01 -2.77
C VAL A 30 -0.66 -5.55 -3.50
N ARG A 31 -0.68 -5.45 -4.83
CA ARG A 31 0.48 -5.78 -5.66
C ARG A 31 1.56 -4.72 -5.47
N PRO A 32 2.83 -5.08 -5.26
CA PRO A 32 3.91 -4.11 -5.09
C PRO A 32 4.03 -3.10 -6.23
N ASP A 33 3.83 -3.56 -7.47
CA ASP A 33 3.92 -2.71 -8.66
C ASP A 33 2.79 -1.68 -8.73
N GLU A 34 1.62 -2.00 -8.18
CA GLU A 34 0.49 -1.07 -8.09
C GLU A 34 0.76 0.00 -7.04
N MET A 35 1.25 -0.40 -5.86
CA MET A 35 1.64 0.56 -4.82
C MET A 35 2.80 1.46 -5.28
N ARG A 36 3.78 0.92 -6.00
CA ARG A 36 4.86 1.72 -6.59
C ARG A 36 4.33 2.83 -7.48
N LYS A 37 3.36 2.55 -8.36
CA LYS A 37 2.73 3.57 -9.22
C LYS A 37 2.05 4.69 -8.43
N ILE A 38 1.46 4.36 -7.28
CA ILE A 38 0.83 5.33 -6.38
C ILE A 38 1.90 6.24 -5.78
N LEU A 39 2.96 5.64 -5.22
CA LEU A 39 4.06 6.38 -4.61
C LEU A 39 4.82 7.25 -5.63
N ASP A 40 5.07 6.73 -6.83
CA ASP A 40 5.70 7.49 -7.92
C ASP A 40 4.83 8.68 -8.36
N SER A 41 3.50 8.50 -8.39
CA SER A 41 2.57 9.60 -8.67
C SER A 41 2.63 10.68 -7.59
N ALA A 42 2.70 10.29 -6.31
CA ALA A 42 2.85 11.23 -5.20
C ALA A 42 4.21 11.96 -5.26
N LEU A 43 5.32 11.22 -5.42
CA LEU A 43 6.68 11.78 -5.55
C LEU A 43 6.82 12.72 -6.75
N GLY A 44 6.08 12.47 -7.84
CA GLY A 44 6.02 13.35 -9.01
C GLY A 44 5.07 14.54 -8.84
N GLY A 45 4.61 14.85 -7.63
CA GLY A 45 3.72 15.99 -7.33
C GLY A 45 2.26 15.79 -7.74
N SER A 46 1.90 14.63 -8.29
CA SER A 46 0.53 14.31 -8.72
C SER A 46 -0.28 13.71 -7.57
N PHE A 47 -0.46 14.48 -6.48
CA PHE A 47 -1.15 14.04 -5.27
C PHE A 47 -2.57 13.53 -5.53
N ASP A 48 -3.39 14.29 -6.28
CA ASP A 48 -4.78 13.88 -6.56
C ASP A 48 -4.84 12.52 -7.27
N LYS A 49 -3.93 12.27 -8.22
CA LYS A 49 -3.83 10.99 -8.92
C LYS A 49 -3.46 9.86 -7.96
N ALA A 50 -2.48 10.08 -7.09
CA ALA A 50 -2.08 9.08 -6.10
C ALA A 50 -3.23 8.77 -5.12
N ARG A 51 -3.95 9.81 -4.66
CA ARG A 51 -5.12 9.69 -3.77
C ARG A 51 -6.24 8.90 -4.43
N ASP A 52 -6.54 9.16 -5.69
CA ASP A 52 -7.62 8.46 -6.41
C ASP A 52 -7.25 6.98 -6.60
N GLN A 53 -6.00 6.67 -6.95
CA GLN A 53 -5.53 5.28 -7.07
C GLN A 53 -5.55 4.53 -5.72
N LEU A 54 -5.15 5.19 -4.62
CA LEU A 54 -5.25 4.63 -3.28
C LEU A 54 -6.71 4.35 -2.91
N SER A 55 -7.65 5.22 -3.30
CA SER A 55 -9.08 5.03 -3.06
C SER A 55 -9.60 3.76 -3.70
N LEU A 56 -9.19 3.48 -4.94
CA LEU A 56 -9.57 2.25 -5.63
C LEU A 56 -9.08 1.00 -4.90
N LEU A 57 -7.91 1.04 -4.24
CA LEU A 57 -7.42 -0.09 -3.44
C LEU A 57 -8.29 -0.32 -2.20
N ILE A 58 -8.64 0.76 -1.50
CA ILE A 58 -9.48 0.71 -0.30
C ILE A 58 -10.89 0.25 -0.65
N GLU A 59 -11.48 0.77 -1.72
CA GLU A 59 -12.80 0.37 -2.22
C GLU A 59 -12.86 -1.11 -2.62
N LYS A 60 -11.74 -1.66 -3.12
CA LYS A 60 -11.59 -3.11 -3.39
C LYS A 60 -11.46 -3.96 -2.11
N GLY A 61 -11.53 -3.37 -0.92
CA GLY A 61 -11.46 -4.07 0.36
C GLY A 61 -10.03 -4.30 0.87
N THR A 62 -9.05 -3.55 0.36
CA THR A 62 -7.70 -3.59 0.90
C THR A 62 -7.66 -2.93 2.28
N PHE A 63 -7.10 -3.63 3.27
CA PHE A 63 -6.86 -3.09 4.60
C PHE A 63 -5.66 -2.13 4.64
N SER A 64 -5.80 -1.03 5.39
CA SER A 64 -4.72 -0.03 5.60
C SER A 64 -3.42 -0.64 6.14
N GLU A 65 -3.50 -1.62 7.04
CA GLU A 65 -2.35 -2.35 7.55
C GLU A 65 -1.53 -3.02 6.43
N GLU A 66 -2.20 -3.59 5.42
CA GLU A 66 -1.54 -4.22 4.29
C GLU A 66 -0.89 -3.17 3.39
N ILE A 67 -1.56 -2.03 3.18
CA ILE A 67 -1.00 -0.87 2.46
C ILE A 67 0.29 -0.40 3.12
N ILE A 68 0.28 -0.17 4.43
CA ILE A 68 1.46 0.28 5.20
C ILE A 68 2.62 -0.71 5.06
N LYS A 69 2.34 -2.02 5.22
CA LYS A 69 3.37 -3.07 5.07
C LYS A 69 3.98 -3.11 3.68
N VAL A 70 3.16 -2.95 2.64
CA VAL A 70 3.62 -2.92 1.25
C VAL A 70 4.45 -1.66 0.99
N ILE A 71 4.02 -0.49 1.47
CA ILE A 71 4.78 0.77 1.37
C ILE A 71 6.16 0.59 2.04
N HIS A 72 6.20 0.09 3.28
CA HIS A 72 7.45 -0.14 4.00
C HIS A 72 8.45 -0.98 3.19
N ARG A 73 7.98 -2.06 2.55
CA ARG A 73 8.82 -2.91 1.70
C ARG A 73 9.35 -2.17 0.47
N ILE A 74 8.54 -1.32 -0.16
CA ILE A 74 8.89 -0.65 -1.42
C ILE A 74 9.81 0.55 -1.19
N ILE A 75 9.79 1.22 -0.03
CA ILE A 75 10.61 2.42 0.23
C ILE A 75 12.08 2.19 -0.10
N PHE A 76 12.62 1.01 0.23
CA PHE A 76 14.02 0.68 -0.02
C PHE A 76 14.37 0.64 -1.51
N ASP A 77 13.40 0.29 -2.36
CA ASP A 77 13.53 0.17 -3.81
C ASP A 77 13.06 1.43 -4.57
N LEU A 78 12.73 2.52 -3.87
CA LEU A 78 12.42 3.82 -4.50
C LEU A 78 13.69 4.50 -4.99
N ASP A 79 13.60 5.16 -6.14
CA ASP A 79 14.68 5.95 -6.74
C ASP A 79 14.70 7.37 -6.16
N ILE A 80 14.99 7.46 -4.86
CA ILE A 80 15.08 8.71 -4.08
C ILE A 80 16.32 8.68 -3.19
N THR A 81 16.75 9.85 -2.72
CA THR A 81 17.92 9.97 -1.84
C THR A 81 17.70 9.23 -0.51
N ASN A 82 18.79 8.79 0.12
CA ASN A 82 18.74 8.11 1.42
C ASN A 82 18.08 8.99 2.51
N ASP A 83 18.30 10.31 2.50
CA ASP A 83 17.63 11.24 3.42
C ASP A 83 16.11 11.18 3.27
N LYS A 84 15.62 11.21 2.02
CA LYS A 84 14.19 11.05 1.74
C LYS A 84 13.67 9.68 2.19
N LYS A 85 14.41 8.58 1.98
CA LYS A 85 14.02 7.24 2.47
C LYS A 85 13.87 7.22 4.01
N VAL A 86 14.83 7.79 4.74
CA VAL A 86 14.78 7.85 6.21
C VAL A 86 13.56 8.64 6.68
N ARG A 87 13.31 9.81 6.09
CA ARG A 87 12.12 10.64 6.37
C ARG A 87 10.80 9.93 6.08
N LEU A 88 10.75 9.14 5.02
CA LEU A 88 9.60 8.34 4.64
C LEU A 88 9.33 7.22 5.66
N ILE A 89 10.37 6.52 6.10
CA ILE A 89 10.25 5.43 7.10
C ILE A 89 9.75 5.99 8.42
N ASP A 90 10.31 7.11 8.88
CA ASP A 90 9.88 7.79 10.12
C ASP A 90 8.40 8.18 10.05
N ARG A 91 8.00 8.85 8.95
CA ARG A 91 6.60 9.26 8.76
C ARG A 91 5.64 8.08 8.62
N LEU A 92 6.07 6.99 7.99
CA LEU A 92 5.27 5.77 7.86
C LEU A 92 5.02 5.14 9.24
N GLY A 93 6.03 5.07 10.09
CA GLY A 93 5.89 4.56 11.47
C GLY A 93 4.93 5.40 12.30
N GLU A 94 4.99 6.73 12.19
CA GLU A 94 4.03 7.61 12.86
C GLU A 94 2.59 7.39 12.35
N THR A 95 2.44 7.19 11.04
CA THR A 95 1.14 6.89 10.41
C THR A 95 0.56 5.57 10.94
N GLU A 96 1.39 4.50 10.98
CA GLU A 96 1.00 3.20 11.55
C GLU A 96 0.58 3.33 13.01
N PHE A 97 1.37 4.04 13.82
CA PHE A 97 1.09 4.25 15.23
C PHE A 97 -0.27 4.95 15.42
N ARG A 98 -0.53 6.05 14.69
CA ARG A 98 -1.78 6.80 14.78
C ARG A 98 -3.00 5.95 14.40
N ILE A 99 -2.89 5.15 13.33
CA ILE A 99 -3.95 4.21 12.95
C ILE A 99 -4.20 3.20 14.07
N THR A 100 -3.14 2.64 14.65
CA THR A 100 -3.23 1.69 15.76
C THR A 100 -3.92 2.29 16.99
N GLU A 101 -3.69 3.58 17.26
CA GLU A 101 -4.34 4.35 18.34
C GLU A 101 -5.80 4.76 18.01
N GLY A 102 -6.34 4.34 16.86
CA GLY A 102 -7.74 4.57 16.46
C GLY A 102 -7.97 5.87 15.68
N ALA A 103 -6.93 6.47 15.10
CA ALA A 103 -7.11 7.55 14.14
C ALA A 103 -7.78 7.03 12.86
N ASP A 104 -8.50 7.92 12.17
CA ASP A 104 -9.12 7.60 10.88
C ASP A 104 -8.07 7.19 9.84
N GLU A 105 -8.16 5.94 9.38
CA GLU A 105 -7.20 5.32 8.46
C GLU A 105 -7.08 6.09 7.15
N ARG A 106 -8.21 6.60 6.65
CA ARG A 106 -8.26 7.30 5.37
C ARG A 106 -7.51 8.62 5.47
N ILE A 107 -7.76 9.39 6.52
CA ILE A 107 -7.05 10.64 6.80
C ILE A 107 -5.55 10.39 6.96
N GLN A 108 -5.14 9.33 7.66
CA GLN A 108 -3.72 9.04 7.87
C GLN A 108 -3.00 8.64 6.57
N LEU A 109 -3.62 7.82 5.72
CA LEU A 109 -3.04 7.45 4.43
C LEU A 109 -2.97 8.62 3.45
N ASP A 110 -4.01 9.46 3.39
CA ASP A 110 -4.00 10.68 2.58
C ASP A 110 -2.92 11.67 3.09
N ALA A 111 -2.75 11.79 4.40
CA ALA A 111 -1.69 12.60 5.01
C ALA A 111 -0.28 12.07 4.71
N LEU A 112 -0.10 10.75 4.62
CA LEU A 112 1.14 10.14 4.19
C LEU A 112 1.43 10.47 2.72
N LEU A 113 0.45 10.32 1.82
CA LEU A 113 0.61 10.68 0.41
C LEU A 113 0.92 12.17 0.23
N ALA A 114 0.27 13.04 1.00
CA ALA A 114 0.53 14.48 0.98
C ALA A 114 1.95 14.80 1.44
N TYR A 115 2.43 14.14 2.50
CA TYR A 115 3.81 14.28 2.95
C TYR A 115 4.80 13.90 1.85
N ILE A 116 4.57 12.77 1.16
CA ILE A 116 5.41 12.30 0.05
C ILE A 116 5.43 13.31 -1.10
N ALA A 117 4.26 13.89 -1.44
CA ALA A 117 4.17 14.90 -2.50
C ALA A 117 4.86 16.23 -2.17
N LEU A 118 5.04 16.53 -0.88
CA LEU A 118 5.76 17.72 -0.41
C LEU A 118 7.28 17.50 -0.29
N MET A 119 7.75 16.25 -0.43
CA MET A 119 9.18 15.91 -0.42
C MET A 119 9.81 16.17 -1.79
N GLU A 120 9.64 17.38 -2.34
CA GLU A 120 10.40 17.86 -3.50
C GLU A 120 11.89 18.00 -3.18
#